data_AF-A0A927X3U4-F1
#
_entry.id   AF-A0A927X3U4-F1
#
_cell.length_a   1.000
_cell.length_b   1.000
_cell.length_c   1.000
_cell.angle_alpha   90.00
_cell.angle_beta   90.00
_cell.angle_gamma   90.00
#
_symmetry.space_group_name_H-M   'P 1'
#
loop_
_entity.id
_entity.type
_entity.pdbx_description
1 polymer ?
#
loop_
_entity_poly.entity_id
_entity_poly.type
_entity_poly.pdbx_seq_one_letter_code
_entity_poly.pdbx_strand_id
1 'polypeptide(L)'
;MKKKVEEELNKETNPYQLDKLSKVPSWLIVLVLKYWAAAAAIYFIGMSVDIIDFSSIQTDDPVAIMAQSLNLILLFGLALAIFSNYMVRPYVRLLYNRRNNTFRYNMINVKGLKSFIFSLLYMMPLSFVLFLITVGLGKLGWVFDPFGTTGGAGIEPFTYALCFIICDSVCLCVKNLSISLYERIKYKRQLMEE
;
A
#
# COMPACT_ATOMS: atom_id res chain seq x y z
N MET A 1 -12.63 12.75 -50.86
CA MET A 1 -11.70 13.20 -49.78
C MET A 1 -12.28 14.26 -48.83
N LYS A 2 -13.34 15.00 -49.16
CA LYS A 2 -13.86 16.07 -48.27
C LYS A 2 -14.67 15.58 -47.04
N LYS A 3 -15.38 14.45 -47.12
CA LYS A 3 -16.22 13.94 -46.01
C LYS A 3 -15.43 13.44 -44.78
N LYS A 4 -14.21 12.93 -44.96
CA LYS A 4 -13.39 12.42 -43.84
C LYS A 4 -12.75 13.51 -43.00
N VAL A 5 -12.56 14.70 -43.56
CA VAL A 5 -11.93 15.83 -42.85
C VAL A 5 -12.94 16.56 -41.96
N GLU A 6 -14.22 16.60 -42.34
CA GLU A 6 -15.30 17.16 -41.50
C GLU A 6 -15.62 16.29 -40.27
N GLU A 7 -15.46 14.96 -40.35
CA GLU A 7 -15.64 14.07 -39.20
C GLU A 7 -14.52 14.21 -38.15
N GLU A 8 -13.32 14.61 -38.57
CA GLU A 8 -12.19 14.85 -37.65
C GLU A 8 -12.27 16.22 -36.98
N LEU A 9 -12.87 17.22 -37.64
CA LEU A 9 -13.11 18.55 -37.04
C LEU A 9 -14.32 18.56 -36.08
N ASN A 10 -15.34 17.73 -36.33
CA ASN A 10 -16.55 17.60 -35.48
C ASN A 10 -16.42 16.57 -34.35
N LYS A 11 -15.24 15.96 -34.15
CA LYS A 11 -14.89 15.46 -32.81
C LYS A 11 -14.56 16.65 -31.94
N GLU A 12 -15.58 17.43 -31.63
CA GLU A 12 -15.60 18.24 -30.42
C GLU A 12 -15.15 17.31 -29.30
N THR A 13 -13.93 17.50 -28.81
CA THR A 13 -13.45 16.94 -27.55
C THR A 13 -14.40 17.44 -26.49
N ASN A 14 -15.48 16.71 -26.29
CA ASN A 14 -16.49 17.03 -25.30
C ASN A 14 -15.75 16.99 -23.96
N PRO A 15 -15.54 18.13 -23.28
CA PRO A 15 -14.73 18.20 -22.07
C PRO A 15 -15.35 17.43 -20.90
N TYR A 16 -16.59 16.95 -21.08
CA TYR A 16 -17.33 16.11 -20.14
C TYR A 16 -17.44 14.65 -20.59
N GLN A 17 -16.80 14.25 -21.69
CA GLN A 17 -16.66 12.82 -21.96
C GLN A 17 -15.85 12.19 -20.84
N LEU A 18 -16.54 11.33 -20.09
CA LEU A 18 -15.94 10.47 -19.07
C LEU A 18 -14.81 9.67 -19.72
N ASP A 19 -13.59 10.03 -19.34
CA ASP A 19 -12.37 9.34 -19.78
C ASP A 19 -12.50 7.83 -19.49
N LYS A 20 -11.93 6.97 -20.32
CA LYS A 20 -12.06 5.50 -20.14
C LYS A 20 -11.54 5.06 -18.77
N LEU A 21 -10.55 5.76 -18.24
CA LEU A 21 -9.99 5.56 -16.90
C LEU A 21 -10.89 6.05 -15.76
N SER A 22 -11.85 6.94 -16.03
CA SER A 22 -12.83 7.42 -15.04
C SER A 22 -13.86 6.34 -14.66
N LYS A 23 -13.98 5.28 -15.47
CA LYS A 23 -14.88 4.14 -15.21
C LYS A 23 -14.28 3.14 -14.22
N VAL A 24 -12.97 3.20 -13.97
CA VAL A 24 -12.30 2.28 -13.05
C VAL A 24 -12.68 2.65 -11.61
N PRO A 25 -13.16 1.69 -10.79
CA PRO A 25 -13.59 2.00 -9.45
C PRO A 25 -12.39 2.44 -8.60
N SER A 26 -12.56 3.51 -7.82
CA SER A 26 -11.45 4.14 -7.09
C SER A 26 -10.78 3.22 -6.08
N TRP A 27 -11.50 2.21 -5.56
CA TRP A 27 -10.92 1.21 -4.64
C TRP A 27 -9.82 0.38 -5.31
N LEU A 28 -10.02 0.02 -6.58
CA LEU A 28 -9.07 -0.78 -7.34
C LEU A 28 -7.83 0.05 -7.66
N ILE A 29 -8.01 1.32 -8.04
CA ILE A 29 -6.90 2.25 -8.29
C ILE A 29 -6.03 2.40 -7.04
N VAL A 30 -6.65 2.63 -5.87
CA VAL A 30 -5.91 2.76 -4.61
C VAL A 30 -5.21 1.46 -4.22
N LEU A 31 -5.86 0.31 -4.43
CA LEU A 31 -5.27 -1.00 -4.14
C LEU A 31 -4.04 -1.26 -5.02
N VAL A 32 -4.16 -1.07 -6.34
CA VAL A 32 -3.04 -1.22 -7.27
C VAL A 32 -1.90 -0.25 -6.94
N LEU A 33 -2.23 1.00 -6.59
CA LEU A 33 -1.21 1.98 -6.19
C LEU A 33 -0.46 1.53 -4.92
N LYS A 34 -1.18 1.00 -3.93
CA LYS A 34 -0.59 0.45 -2.70
C LYS A 34 0.30 -0.75 -2.98
N TYR A 35 -0.14 -1.65 -3.87
CA TYR A 35 0.64 -2.80 -4.30
C TYR A 35 2.00 -2.35 -4.84
N TRP A 36 1.97 -1.50 -5.86
CA TRP A 36 3.17 -1.04 -6.55
C TRP A 36 4.06 -0.19 -5.65
N ALA A 37 3.47 0.66 -4.81
CA ALA A 37 4.23 1.46 -3.85
C ALA A 37 4.96 0.57 -2.82
N ALA A 38 4.31 -0.50 -2.33
CA ALA A 38 4.94 -1.45 -1.43
C ALA A 38 6.04 -2.26 -2.13
N ALA A 39 5.77 -2.79 -3.33
CA ALA A 39 6.77 -3.54 -4.09
C ALA A 39 8.00 -2.67 -4.40
N ALA A 40 7.79 -1.43 -4.84
CA ALA A 40 8.86 -0.47 -5.09
C ALA A 40 9.66 -0.16 -3.82
N ALA A 41 9.00 0.09 -2.69
CA ALA A 41 9.67 0.35 -1.42
C ALA A 41 10.63 -0.80 -1.04
N ILE A 42 10.18 -2.04 -1.16
CA ILE A 42 11.01 -3.22 -0.84
C ILE A 42 12.10 -3.44 -1.87
N TYR A 43 11.80 -3.29 -3.16
CA TYR A 43 12.78 -3.44 -4.24
C TYR A 43 13.93 -2.44 -4.08
N PHE A 44 13.64 -1.16 -3.86
CA PHE A 44 14.68 -0.14 -3.69
C PHE A 44 15.52 -0.36 -2.43
N ILE A 45 14.89 -0.76 -1.32
CA ILE A 45 15.64 -1.08 -0.10
C ILE A 45 16.49 -2.34 -0.31
N GLY A 46 15.94 -3.40 -0.88
CA GLY A 46 16.64 -4.66 -1.17
C GLY A 46 17.86 -4.48 -2.08
N MET A 47 17.73 -3.66 -3.14
CA MET A 47 18.83 -3.29 -4.03
C MET A 47 19.88 -2.41 -3.34
N SER A 48 19.45 -1.52 -2.42
CA SER A 48 20.36 -0.57 -1.78
C SER A 48 21.24 -1.16 -0.68
N VAL A 49 20.88 -2.34 -0.15
CA VAL A 49 21.57 -2.94 1.01
C VAL A 49 22.22 -4.30 0.67
N ASP A 50 22.31 -4.70 -0.61
CA ASP A 50 22.81 -6.02 -1.05
C ASP A 50 22.09 -7.21 -0.38
N ILE A 51 20.84 -7.02 0.05
CA ILE A 51 20.05 -8.00 0.83
C ILE A 51 19.42 -9.08 -0.06
N ILE A 52 19.51 -8.91 -1.37
CA ILE A 52 19.01 -9.91 -2.33
C ILE A 52 19.78 -11.24 -2.18
N ASP A 53 20.92 -11.23 -1.48
CA ASP A 53 21.65 -12.44 -1.17
C ASP A 53 21.72 -12.73 0.35
N PHE A 54 20.71 -13.46 0.84
CA PHE A 54 20.73 -14.06 2.18
C PHE A 54 21.85 -15.10 2.34
N SER A 55 22.58 -15.47 1.27
CA SER A 55 23.76 -16.33 1.38
C SER A 55 24.96 -15.61 2.02
N SER A 56 24.95 -14.28 2.08
CA SER A 56 25.93 -13.48 2.84
C SER A 56 25.76 -13.60 4.36
N ILE A 57 24.63 -14.17 4.83
CA ILE A 57 24.39 -14.51 6.23
C ILE A 57 25.10 -15.84 6.54
N GLN A 58 26.40 -15.89 6.30
CA GLN A 58 27.31 -16.93 6.81
C GLN A 58 28.05 -16.41 8.05
N THR A 59 27.31 -15.79 8.95
CA THR A 59 27.77 -15.57 10.32
C THR A 59 27.01 -16.53 11.22
N ASP A 60 27.71 -17.48 11.84
CA ASP A 60 27.17 -18.37 12.88
C ASP A 60 26.75 -17.62 14.17
N ASP A 61 26.88 -16.29 14.20
CA ASP A 61 26.48 -15.45 15.33
C ASP A 61 24.98 -15.11 15.27
N PRO A 62 24.15 -15.65 16.18
CA PRO A 62 22.72 -15.37 16.22
C PRO A 62 22.40 -13.89 16.50
N VAL A 63 23.28 -13.16 17.18
CA VAL A 63 23.07 -11.74 17.52
C VAL A 63 23.17 -10.87 16.26
N ALA A 64 24.14 -11.17 15.39
CA ALA A 64 24.33 -10.47 14.12
C ALA A 64 23.12 -10.63 13.19
N ILE A 65 22.59 -11.86 13.07
CA ILE A 65 21.39 -12.17 12.28
C ILE A 65 20.18 -11.38 12.78
N MET A 66 19.99 -11.32 14.09
CA MET A 66 18.88 -10.58 14.70
C MET A 66 19.02 -9.07 14.44
N ALA A 67 20.21 -8.50 14.61
CA ALA A 67 20.46 -7.08 14.37
C ALA A 67 20.19 -6.68 12.91
N GLN A 68 20.65 -7.50 11.96
CA GLN A 68 20.40 -7.28 10.53
C GLN A 68 18.90 -7.36 10.19
N SER A 69 18.19 -8.36 10.73
CA SER A 69 16.75 -8.51 10.54
C SER A 69 15.96 -7.32 11.10
N LEU A 70 16.35 -6.81 12.27
CA LEU A 70 15.75 -5.60 12.84
C LEU A 70 16.00 -4.37 11.98
N ASN A 71 17.23 -4.19 11.49
CA ASN A 71 17.55 -3.08 10.59
C ASN A 71 16.67 -3.12 9.33
N LEU A 72 16.49 -4.30 8.76
CA LEU A 72 15.60 -4.54 7.63
C LEU A 72 14.15 -4.14 7.90
N ILE A 73 13.59 -4.61 9.02
CA ILE A 73 12.22 -4.32 9.42
C ILE A 73 12.01 -2.81 9.57
N LEU A 74 12.98 -2.12 10.17
CA LEU A 74 12.95 -0.67 10.34
C LEU A 74 13.04 0.07 9.00
N LEU A 75 13.94 -0.34 8.11
CA LEU A 75 14.08 0.24 6.78
C LEU A 75 12.82 0.05 5.93
N PHE A 76 12.24 -1.16 5.94
CA PHE A 76 10.97 -1.43 5.27
C PHE A 76 9.81 -0.62 5.86
N GLY A 77 9.71 -0.54 7.19
CA GLY A 77 8.68 0.27 7.86
C GLY A 77 8.79 1.75 7.50
N LEU A 78 10.01 2.28 7.46
CA LEU A 78 10.30 3.65 7.04
C LEU A 78 9.95 3.88 5.56
N ALA A 79 10.37 2.98 4.67
CA ALA A 79 10.10 3.08 3.24
C ALA A 79 8.59 3.02 2.97
N LEU A 80 7.87 2.07 3.56
CA LEU A 80 6.41 1.98 3.47
C LEU A 80 5.72 3.24 4.00
N ALA A 81 6.21 3.84 5.09
CA ALA A 81 5.67 5.09 5.62
C ALA A 81 5.87 6.26 4.63
N ILE A 82 7.04 6.37 4.02
CA ILE A 82 7.31 7.40 2.99
C ILE A 82 6.40 7.20 1.79
N PHE A 83 6.40 6.00 1.19
CA PHE A 83 5.62 5.69 0.01
C PHE A 83 4.11 5.85 0.26
N SER A 84 3.60 5.38 1.41
CA SER A 84 2.20 5.57 1.76
C SER A 84 1.82 7.05 1.93
N ASN A 85 2.67 7.82 2.61
CA ASN A 85 2.36 9.21 2.97
C ASN A 85 2.54 10.19 1.80
N TYR A 86 3.49 9.93 0.90
CA TYR A 86 3.86 10.83 -0.20
C TYR A 86 3.49 10.31 -1.60
N MET A 87 3.25 9.01 -1.77
CA MET A 87 2.76 8.44 -3.03
C MET A 87 1.29 8.05 -2.93
N VAL A 88 0.90 7.19 -1.99
CA VAL A 88 -0.48 6.68 -1.96
C VAL A 88 -1.49 7.75 -1.53
N ARG A 89 -1.22 8.45 -0.42
CA ARG A 89 -2.16 9.40 0.19
C ARG A 89 -2.52 10.60 -0.71
N PRO A 90 -1.57 11.25 -1.44
CA PRO A 90 -1.94 12.31 -2.38
C PRO A 90 -2.93 11.84 -3.44
N TYR A 91 -2.74 10.65 -4.01
CA TYR A 91 -3.68 10.10 -4.99
C TYR A 91 -5.04 9.77 -4.38
N VAL A 92 -5.08 9.23 -3.16
CA VAL A 92 -6.35 9.00 -2.43
C VAL A 92 -7.14 10.31 -2.26
N ARG A 93 -6.44 11.42 -1.98
CA ARG A 93 -7.04 12.77 -1.88
C ARG A 93 -7.54 13.29 -3.22
N LEU A 94 -6.77 13.08 -4.29
CA LEU A 94 -7.16 13.49 -5.64
C LEU A 94 -8.41 12.74 -6.14
N LEU A 95 -8.54 11.46 -5.76
CA LEU A 95 -9.68 10.63 -6.12
C LEU A 95 -10.92 10.87 -5.24
N TYR A 96 -10.83 11.73 -4.22
CA TYR A 96 -11.95 11.99 -3.32
C TYR A 96 -13.11 12.65 -4.05
N ASN A 97 -14.31 12.08 -3.89
CA ASN A 97 -15.54 12.64 -4.40
C ASN A 97 -16.63 12.53 -3.32
N ARG A 98 -17.55 13.49 -3.25
CA ARG A 98 -18.67 13.49 -2.28
C ARG A 98 -19.50 12.20 -2.36
N ARG A 99 -19.63 11.60 -3.55
CA ARG A 99 -20.35 10.32 -3.74
C ARG A 99 -19.49 9.08 -3.43
N ASN A 100 -18.17 9.21 -3.41
CA ASN A 100 -17.25 8.10 -3.15
C ASN A 100 -16.14 8.54 -2.18
N ASN A 101 -16.32 8.20 -0.91
CA ASN A 101 -15.37 8.54 0.14
C ASN A 101 -14.10 7.67 0.06
N THR A 102 -13.13 8.09 -0.74
CA THR A 102 -11.86 7.37 -0.94
C THR A 102 -10.98 7.33 0.31
N PHE A 103 -11.19 8.23 1.28
CA PHE A 103 -10.45 8.23 2.54
C PHE A 103 -10.61 6.94 3.35
N ARG A 104 -11.69 6.18 3.11
CA ARG A 104 -11.90 4.86 3.75
C ARG A 104 -10.84 3.83 3.34
N TYR A 105 -10.19 4.02 2.20
CA TYR A 105 -9.15 3.13 1.66
C TYR A 105 -7.75 3.48 2.15
N ASN A 106 -7.59 4.47 3.01
CA ASN A 106 -6.29 4.84 3.56
C ASN A 106 -6.35 4.88 5.08
N MET A 107 -5.36 4.31 5.76
CA MET A 107 -5.41 4.14 7.21
C MET A 107 -5.42 5.50 7.91
N ILE A 108 -4.50 6.38 7.50
CA ILE A 108 -4.23 7.68 8.13
C ILE A 108 -4.51 8.81 7.15
N ASN A 109 -5.43 9.70 7.52
CA ASN A 109 -5.87 10.81 6.66
C ASN A 109 -5.48 12.21 7.17
N VAL A 110 -4.62 12.28 8.19
CA VAL A 110 -4.17 13.54 8.80
C VAL A 110 -3.31 14.35 7.82
N LYS A 111 -3.23 15.68 8.00
CA LYS A 111 -2.41 16.59 7.18
C LYS A 111 -1.08 16.94 7.87
N GLY A 112 -0.12 17.42 7.07
CA GLY A 112 1.19 17.89 7.55
C GLY A 112 2.08 16.78 8.12
N LEU A 113 3.06 17.18 8.93
CA LEU A 113 4.08 16.32 9.55
C LEU A 113 3.48 15.26 10.48
N LYS A 114 2.37 15.59 11.16
CA LYS A 114 1.62 14.63 12.02
C LYS A 114 1.22 13.37 11.25
N SER A 115 0.84 13.51 9.99
CA SER A 115 0.51 12.36 9.15
C SER A 115 1.68 11.43 8.91
N PHE A 116 2.88 11.99 8.75
CA PHE A 116 4.07 11.18 8.57
C PHE A 116 4.37 10.40 9.86
N ILE A 117 4.32 11.05 11.01
CA ILE A 117 4.53 10.41 12.32
C ILE A 117 3.53 9.28 12.54
N PHE A 118 2.24 9.53 12.35
CA PHE A 118 1.23 8.47 12.46
C PHE A 118 1.45 7.35 11.43
N SER A 119 1.85 7.71 10.21
CA SER A 119 2.14 6.72 9.17
C SER A 119 3.31 5.84 9.56
N LEU A 120 4.34 6.41 10.16
CA LEU A 120 5.49 5.67 10.66
C LEU A 120 5.11 4.76 11.83
N LEU A 121 4.35 5.28 12.80
CA LEU A 121 3.83 4.48 13.92
C LEU A 121 2.94 3.32 13.48
N TYR A 122 2.23 3.46 12.37
CA TYR A 122 1.43 2.38 11.80
C TYR A 122 2.26 1.38 10.98
N MET A 123 3.16 1.88 10.13
CA MET A 123 3.92 1.03 9.20
C MET A 123 5.05 0.25 9.88
N MET A 124 5.57 0.72 11.02
CA MET A 124 6.63 0.00 11.76
C MET A 124 6.15 -1.33 12.37
N PRO A 125 5.05 -1.40 13.14
CA PRO A 125 4.48 -2.68 13.57
C PRO A 125 4.02 -3.54 12.38
N LEU A 126 3.48 -2.90 11.33
CA LEU A 126 3.03 -3.62 10.15
C LEU A 126 4.21 -4.27 9.41
N SER A 127 5.36 -3.60 9.28
CA SER A 127 6.55 -4.18 8.64
C SER A 127 7.11 -5.35 9.42
N PHE A 128 7.04 -5.32 10.75
CA PHE A 128 7.40 -6.47 11.59
C PHE A 128 6.52 -7.69 11.29
N VAL A 129 5.18 -7.50 11.26
CA VAL A 129 4.23 -8.58 10.93
C VAL A 129 4.46 -9.10 9.52
N LEU A 130 4.67 -8.21 8.55
CA LEU A 130 4.90 -8.58 7.16
C LEU A 130 6.20 -9.35 6.98
N PHE A 131 7.27 -8.95 7.65
CA PHE A 131 8.54 -9.67 7.64
C PHE A 131 8.38 -11.11 8.14
N LEU A 132 7.65 -11.33 9.24
CA LEU A 132 7.40 -12.68 9.75
C LEU A 132 6.59 -13.53 8.75
N ILE A 133 5.56 -12.94 8.13
CA ILE A 133 4.73 -13.63 7.14
C ILE A 133 5.56 -13.99 5.91
N THR A 134 6.34 -13.06 5.36
CA THR A 134 7.09 -13.28 4.11
C THR A 134 8.24 -14.25 4.32
N VAL A 135 8.95 -14.19 5.45
CA VAL A 135 9.97 -15.19 5.80
C VAL A 135 9.32 -16.57 6.00
N GLY A 136 8.15 -16.63 6.63
CA GLY A 136 7.37 -17.87 6.79
C GLY A 136 6.96 -18.48 5.45
N LEU A 137 6.44 -17.65 4.53
CA LEU A 137 6.08 -18.05 3.17
C LEU A 137 7.30 -18.52 2.36
N GLY A 138 8.44 -17.83 2.52
CA GLY A 138 9.71 -18.22 1.92
C GLY A 138 10.15 -19.63 2.33
N LYS A 139 10.07 -19.95 3.64
CA LYS A 139 10.40 -21.30 4.14
C LYS A 139 9.47 -22.39 3.61
N LEU A 140 8.23 -22.06 3.28
CA LEU A 140 7.24 -22.98 2.69
C LEU A 140 7.36 -23.09 1.16
N GLY A 141 8.22 -22.29 0.53
CA GLY A 141 8.35 -22.22 -0.93
C GLY A 141 7.18 -21.50 -1.62
N TRP A 142 6.33 -20.78 -0.88
CA TRP A 142 5.18 -20.06 -1.41
C TRP A 142 5.55 -18.60 -1.74
N VAL A 143 6.53 -18.44 -2.63
CA VAL A 143 7.02 -17.14 -3.07
C VAL A 143 6.50 -16.88 -4.48
N PHE A 144 5.88 -15.71 -4.68
CA PHE A 144 5.46 -15.25 -6.00
C PHE A 144 6.61 -14.45 -6.63
N ASP A 145 7.51 -15.13 -7.34
CA ASP A 145 8.66 -14.50 -8.02
C ASP A 145 8.44 -14.48 -9.56
N PRO A 146 7.70 -13.51 -10.11
CA PRO A 146 7.41 -13.46 -11.54
C PRO A 146 8.65 -13.18 -12.41
N PHE A 147 9.76 -12.72 -11.82
CA PHE A 147 10.98 -12.33 -12.54
C PHE A 147 12.19 -13.21 -12.22
N GLY A 148 12.04 -14.23 -11.35
CA GLY A 148 13.11 -15.16 -10.98
C GLY A 148 14.29 -14.48 -10.26
N THR A 149 14.06 -13.34 -9.63
CA THR A 149 15.13 -12.45 -9.12
C THR A 149 15.77 -12.92 -7.83
N THR A 150 15.07 -13.71 -7.01
CA THR A 150 15.58 -14.13 -5.69
C THR A 150 15.86 -15.63 -5.61
N GLY A 151 15.54 -16.41 -6.65
CA GLY A 151 15.73 -17.87 -6.66
C GLY A 151 14.99 -18.59 -5.54
N GLY A 152 13.95 -17.95 -4.97
CA GLY A 152 13.21 -18.45 -3.80
C GLY A 152 13.90 -18.20 -2.45
N ALA A 153 15.10 -17.61 -2.44
CA ALA A 153 15.83 -17.25 -1.22
C ALA A 153 15.68 -15.76 -0.93
N GLY A 154 14.89 -15.41 0.08
CA GLY A 154 14.80 -14.05 0.60
C GLY A 154 13.43 -13.39 0.53
N ILE A 155 13.39 -12.09 0.77
CA ILE A 155 12.15 -11.28 0.76
C ILE A 155 11.94 -10.76 -0.65
N GLU A 156 11.02 -11.40 -1.36
CA GLU A 156 10.65 -11.04 -2.72
C GLU A 156 9.64 -9.86 -2.71
N PRO A 157 9.86 -8.79 -3.50
CA PRO A 157 9.06 -7.56 -3.45
C PRO A 157 7.56 -7.72 -3.76
N PHE A 158 7.19 -8.56 -4.75
CA PHE A 158 5.80 -8.71 -5.17
C PHE A 158 4.97 -9.52 -4.16
N THR A 159 5.57 -10.54 -3.55
CA THR A 159 5.06 -11.36 -2.45
C THR A 159 4.87 -10.47 -1.23
N TYR A 160 5.88 -9.66 -0.89
CA TYR A 160 5.75 -8.71 0.21
C TYR A 160 4.61 -7.72 -0.04
N ALA A 161 4.48 -7.19 -1.25
CA ALA A 161 3.41 -6.27 -1.61
C ALA A 161 2.01 -6.92 -1.58
N LEU A 162 1.89 -8.20 -1.94
CA LEU A 162 0.65 -8.97 -1.79
C LEU A 162 0.27 -9.12 -0.32
N CYS A 163 1.21 -9.56 0.51
CA CYS A 163 1.01 -9.66 1.96
C CYS A 163 0.64 -8.30 2.56
N PHE A 164 1.30 -7.22 2.12
CA PHE A 164 1.00 -5.86 2.55
C PHE A 164 -0.45 -5.47 2.27
N ILE A 165 -0.95 -5.70 1.05
CA ILE A 165 -2.35 -5.38 0.75
C ILE A 165 -3.31 -6.18 1.61
N ILE A 166 -3.05 -7.48 1.80
CA ILE A 166 -3.92 -8.34 2.60
C ILE A 166 -3.98 -7.82 4.04
N CYS A 167 -2.82 -7.63 4.68
CA CYS A 167 -2.73 -7.14 6.05
C CYS A 167 -3.31 -5.72 6.20
N ASP A 168 -2.97 -4.78 5.31
CA ASP A 168 -3.50 -3.41 5.34
C ASP A 168 -5.02 -3.41 5.11
N SER A 169 -5.55 -4.27 4.24
CA SER A 169 -6.99 -4.42 4.04
C SER A 169 -7.71 -4.93 5.29
N VAL A 170 -7.12 -5.88 6.03
CA VAL A 170 -7.64 -6.33 7.32
C VAL A 170 -7.67 -5.17 8.32
N CYS A 171 -6.56 -4.44 8.45
CA CYS A 171 -6.48 -3.31 9.37
C CYS A 171 -7.48 -2.19 9.00
N LEU A 172 -7.67 -1.92 7.71
CA LEU A 172 -8.67 -0.96 7.21
C LEU A 172 -10.10 -1.43 7.51
N CYS A 173 -10.38 -2.72 7.35
CA CYS A 173 -11.68 -3.29 7.68
C CYS A 173 -12.01 -3.07 9.16
N VAL A 174 -11.07 -3.40 10.05
CA VAL A 174 -11.20 -3.18 11.50
C VAL A 174 -11.44 -1.70 11.79
N LYS A 175 -10.66 -0.78 11.22
CA LYS A 175 -10.85 0.66 11.41
C LYS A 175 -12.25 1.12 10.97
N ASN A 176 -12.67 0.72 9.77
CA ASN A 176 -13.94 1.18 9.18
C ASN A 176 -15.14 0.61 9.95
N LEU A 177 -15.05 -0.62 10.45
CA LEU A 177 -16.05 -1.22 11.34
C LEU A 177 -16.14 -0.44 12.66
N SER A 178 -15.00 -0.13 13.29
CA SER A 178 -14.98 0.65 14.54
C SER A 178 -15.60 2.04 14.39
N ILE A 179 -15.31 2.74 13.29
CA ILE A 179 -15.92 4.04 12.98
C ILE A 179 -17.44 3.90 12.79
N SER A 180 -17.88 2.93 12.00
CA SER A 180 -19.30 2.71 11.74
C SER A 180 -20.09 2.37 13.01
N LEU A 181 -19.51 1.55 13.89
CA LEU A 181 -20.11 1.23 15.19
C LEU A 181 -20.21 2.47 16.09
N TYR A 182 -19.15 3.27 16.16
CA TYR A 182 -19.15 4.50 16.96
C TYR A 182 -20.20 5.50 16.47
N GLU A 183 -20.29 5.74 15.16
CA GLU A 183 -21.30 6.63 14.58
C GLU A 183 -22.72 6.13 14.85
N ARG A 184 -22.95 4.82 14.75
CA ARG A 184 -24.25 4.21 15.05
C ARG A 184 -24.64 4.37 16.52
N ILE A 185 -23.71 4.21 17.44
CA ILE A 185 -23.94 4.40 18.88
C ILE A 185 -24.25 5.88 19.17
N LYS A 186 -23.46 6.80 18.60
CA LYS A 186 -23.66 8.25 18.77
C LYS A 186 -25.03 8.68 18.26
N TYR A 187 -25.43 8.24 17.07
CA TYR A 187 -26.73 8.54 16.49
C TYR A 187 -27.90 8.04 17.36
N LYS A 188 -27.79 6.80 17.88
CA LYS A 188 -28.80 6.27 18.81
C LYS A 188 -28.93 7.08 20.10
N ARG A 189 -27.83 7.63 20.62
CA ARG A 189 -27.87 8.49 21.81
C ARG A 189 -28.60 9.80 21.53
N GLN A 190 -28.33 10.42 20.39
CA GLN A 190 -29.00 11.67 19.98
C GLN A 190 -30.51 11.49 19.85
N LEU A 191 -30.98 10.37 19.29
CA LEU A 191 -32.40 10.05 19.20
C LEU A 191 -33.09 9.75 20.54
N MET A 192 -32.34 9.47 21.61
CA MET A 192 -32.89 9.24 22.95
C MET A 192 -32.88 10.51 23.81
N GLU A 193 -32.17 11.55 23.38
CA GLU A 193 -32.09 12.86 24.04
C GLU A 193 -33.11 13.87 23.45
N GLU A 194 -33.77 13.54 22.34
CA GLU A 194 -34.94 14.23 21.75
C GLU A 194 -36.26 13.59 22.20
#